data_AF-A0A1F9VK28-F1
#
_entry.id   AF-A0A1F9VK28-F1
#
_cell.length_a   1.000
_cell.length_b   1.000
_cell.length_c   1.000
_cell.angle_alpha   90.00
_cell.angle_beta   90.00
_cell.angle_gamma   90.00
#
_symmetry.space_group_name_H-M   'P 1'
#
loop_
_entity.id
_entity.type
_entity.pdbx_description
1 polymer ?
#
loop_
_entity_poly.entity_id
_entity_poly.type
_entity_poly.pdbx_seq_one_letter_code
_entity_poly.pdbx_strand_id
1 'polypeptide(L)'
;MKKKLKAPTVQKALADMKISSEDIARTALSTYIYDPGIGSAAKVSALFKKELAAAFRDINISSLVMSAVYLERAGSIGLIPGISAKYYSSDPVSLIADELIGQSIAVYIGGSRAIFEFSRLDRLKPGIISRLPPFMDDCVAGLISGIMVKICSK
;
A
#
# COMPACT_ATOMS: atom_id res chain seq x y z
N MET A 1 -20.21 -19.73 -25.13
CA MET A 1 -19.62 -19.83 -23.77
C MET A 1 -19.02 -18.49 -23.38
N LYS A 2 -19.53 -17.81 -22.34
CA LYS A 2 -18.85 -16.64 -21.77
C LYS A 2 -17.55 -17.15 -21.11
N LYS A 3 -16.36 -16.69 -21.57
CA LYS A 3 -15.10 -16.96 -20.86
C LYS A 3 -15.29 -16.53 -19.40
N LYS A 4 -15.17 -17.46 -18.45
CA LYS A 4 -15.13 -17.10 -17.02
C LYS A 4 -13.90 -16.20 -16.84
N LEU A 5 -14.13 -14.92 -16.57
CA LEU A 5 -13.08 -14.00 -16.14
C LEU A 5 -12.50 -14.54 -14.84
N LYS A 6 -11.21 -14.89 -14.85
CA LYS A 6 -10.48 -15.23 -13.62
C LYS A 6 -10.09 -13.93 -12.96
N ALA A 7 -10.48 -13.73 -11.69
CA ALA A 7 -10.09 -12.56 -10.93
C ALA A 7 -8.55 -12.47 -10.89
N PRO A 8 -7.96 -11.29 -11.13
CA PRO A 8 -6.52 -11.11 -11.01
C PRO A 8 -6.09 -11.29 -9.55
N THR A 9 -4.91 -11.85 -9.34
CA THR A 9 -4.24 -11.80 -8.03
C THR A 9 -3.81 -10.37 -7.73
N VAL A 10 -3.76 -9.98 -6.45
CA VAL A 10 -3.27 -8.64 -6.02
C VAL A 10 -1.90 -8.33 -6.61
N GLN A 11 -0.97 -9.29 -6.59
CA GLN A 11 0.37 -9.14 -7.15
C GLN A 11 0.35 -8.79 -8.63
N LYS A 12 -0.56 -9.40 -9.40
CA LYS A 12 -0.71 -9.11 -10.83
C LYS A 12 -1.30 -7.72 -11.04
N ALA A 13 -2.30 -7.33 -10.26
CA ALA A 13 -2.89 -6.01 -10.32
C ALA A 13 -1.87 -4.90 -10.02
N LEU A 14 -1.05 -5.08 -8.98
CA LEU A 14 0.06 -4.18 -8.64
C LEU A 14 1.15 -4.17 -9.72
N ALA A 15 1.52 -5.33 -10.26
CA ALA A 15 2.52 -5.43 -11.31
C ALA A 15 2.08 -4.70 -12.59
N ASP A 16 0.79 -4.74 -12.94
CA ASP A 16 0.24 -3.97 -14.07
C ASP A 16 0.35 -2.44 -13.86
N MET A 17 0.50 -2.02 -12.60
CA MET A 17 0.77 -0.63 -12.21
C MET A 17 2.27 -0.35 -12.01
N LYS A 18 3.14 -1.29 -12.40
CA LYS A 18 4.60 -1.22 -12.21
C LYS A 18 5.03 -1.17 -10.74
N ILE A 19 4.24 -1.78 -9.85
CA ILE A 19 4.53 -1.90 -8.42
C ILE A 19 4.91 -3.35 -8.13
N SER A 20 6.17 -3.60 -7.76
CA SER A 20 6.63 -4.93 -7.38
C SER A 20 6.68 -5.11 -5.86
N SER A 21 6.53 -6.36 -5.39
CA SER A 21 6.73 -6.67 -3.97
C SER A 21 8.15 -6.34 -3.49
N GLU A 22 9.13 -6.36 -4.39
CA GLU A 22 10.51 -5.99 -4.07
C GLU A 22 10.65 -4.49 -3.82
N ASP A 23 9.97 -3.66 -4.61
CA ASP A 23 9.98 -2.21 -4.42
C ASP A 23 9.30 -1.81 -3.10
N ILE A 24 8.19 -2.48 -2.76
CA ILE A 24 7.50 -2.28 -1.47
C ILE A 24 8.44 -2.67 -0.33
N ALA A 25 9.08 -3.85 -0.39
CA ALA A 25 10.00 -4.32 0.64
C ALA A 25 11.24 -3.43 0.78
N ARG A 26 11.82 -2.97 -0.33
CA ARG A 26 12.96 -2.04 -0.33
C ARG A 26 12.58 -0.71 0.31
N THR A 27 11.39 -0.20 -0.02
CA THR A 27 10.87 1.04 0.58
C THR A 27 10.69 0.91 2.08
N ALA A 28 10.11 -0.20 2.54
CA ALA A 28 9.95 -0.49 3.97
C ALA A 28 11.30 -0.45 4.70
N LEU A 29 12.29 -1.19 4.18
CA LEU A 29 13.62 -1.28 4.78
C LEU A 29 14.41 0.03 4.72
N SER A 30 14.17 0.89 3.72
CA SER A 30 14.85 2.18 3.61
C SER A 30 14.57 3.12 4.78
N THR A 31 13.48 2.86 5.52
CA THR A 31 13.09 3.65 6.69
C THR A 31 13.14 2.87 7.99
N TYR A 32 13.56 1.61 7.95
CA TYR A 32 13.68 0.77 9.14
C TYR A 32 14.86 1.22 9.99
N ILE A 33 14.58 1.52 11.26
CA ILE A 33 15.61 1.78 12.27
C ILE A 33 15.95 0.43 12.90
N TYR A 34 17.24 0.08 12.90
CA TYR A 34 17.71 -1.20 13.39
C TYR A 34 17.34 -1.43 14.86
N ASP A 35 16.65 -2.54 15.12
CA ASP A 35 16.37 -3.07 16.45
C ASP A 35 17.08 -4.44 16.63
N PRO A 36 18.03 -4.56 17.59
CA PRO A 36 18.71 -5.82 17.88
C PRO A 36 17.78 -6.93 18.38
N GLY A 37 16.62 -6.59 18.98
CA GLY A 37 15.62 -7.55 19.46
C GLY A 37 14.89 -8.29 18.35
N ILE A 38 14.77 -7.68 17.16
CA ILE A 38 14.14 -8.30 15.99
C ILE A 38 15.16 -9.13 15.20
N GLY A 39 16.36 -8.56 15.03
CA GLY A 39 17.51 -9.19 14.38
C GLY A 39 18.02 -8.40 13.16
N SER A 40 18.82 -9.06 12.32
CA SER A 40 19.49 -8.40 11.19
C SER A 40 18.51 -7.82 10.16
N ALA A 41 18.96 -6.82 9.40
CA ALA A 41 18.17 -6.23 8.31
C ALA A 41 17.70 -7.28 7.29
N ALA A 42 18.51 -8.32 7.04
CA ALA A 42 18.13 -9.44 6.18
C ALA A 42 16.97 -10.26 6.76
N LYS A 43 16.97 -10.50 8.08
CA LYS A 43 15.86 -11.18 8.77
C LYS A 43 14.58 -10.35 8.71
N VAL A 44 14.67 -9.04 8.93
CA VAL A 44 13.52 -8.12 8.81
C VAL A 44 12.98 -8.11 7.39
N SER A 45 13.84 -8.06 6.37
CA SER A 45 13.45 -8.17 4.96
C SER A 45 12.67 -9.46 4.68
N ALA A 46 13.16 -10.60 5.15
CA ALA A 46 12.50 -11.89 4.97
C ALA A 46 11.14 -11.95 5.67
N LEU A 47 11.04 -11.43 6.90
CA LEU A 47 9.78 -11.33 7.64
C LEU A 47 8.79 -10.42 6.92
N PHE A 48 9.24 -9.26 6.44
CA PHE A 48 8.40 -8.32 5.69
C PHE A 48 7.82 -8.97 4.43
N LYS A 49 8.66 -9.61 3.60
CA LYS A 49 8.21 -10.30 2.38
C LYS A 49 7.20 -11.41 2.69
N LYS A 50 7.40 -12.15 3.79
CA LYS A 50 6.47 -13.20 4.24
C LYS A 50 5.12 -12.61 4.65
N GLU A 51 5.12 -11.54 5.46
CA GLU A 51 3.90 -10.88 5.92
C GLU A 51 3.17 -10.17 4.78
N LEU A 52 3.89 -9.56 3.82
CA LEU A 52 3.31 -8.98 2.61
C LEU A 52 2.59 -10.03 1.77
N ALA A 53 3.22 -11.19 1.58
CA ALA A 53 2.58 -12.30 0.87
C ALA A 53 1.34 -12.82 1.61
N ALA A 54 1.32 -12.78 2.95
CA ALA A 54 0.16 -13.15 3.76
C ALA A 54 -0.96 -12.11 3.64
N ALA A 55 -0.62 -10.81 3.70
CA ALA A 55 -1.55 -9.70 3.50
C ALA A 55 -2.26 -9.80 2.14
N PHE A 56 -1.55 -10.14 1.06
CA PHE A 56 -2.15 -10.35 -0.27
C PHE A 56 -3.06 -11.58 -0.40
N ARG A 57 -3.13 -12.44 0.62
CA ARG A 57 -4.08 -13.57 0.68
C ARG A 57 -5.25 -13.30 1.62
N ASP A 58 -5.16 -12.27 2.48
CA ASP A 58 -6.26 -11.85 3.32
C ASP A 58 -7.33 -11.17 2.46
N ILE A 59 -8.59 -11.57 2.61
CA ILE A 59 -9.69 -11.09 1.77
C ILE A 59 -9.97 -9.60 1.97
N ASN A 60 -9.80 -9.08 3.19
CA ASN A 60 -10.06 -7.68 3.51
C ASN A 60 -8.96 -6.80 2.95
N ILE A 61 -7.69 -7.19 3.15
CA ILE A 61 -6.56 -6.46 2.55
C ILE A 61 -6.60 -6.54 1.04
N SER A 62 -6.88 -7.72 0.47
CA SER A 62 -7.02 -7.85 -0.98
C SER A 62 -8.13 -6.96 -1.53
N SER A 63 -9.26 -6.86 -0.83
CA SER A 63 -10.37 -5.99 -1.25
C SER A 63 -9.97 -4.51 -1.22
N LEU A 64 -9.29 -4.05 -0.16
CA LEU A 64 -8.83 -2.66 -0.05
C LEU A 64 -7.78 -2.31 -1.12
N VAL A 65 -6.79 -3.19 -1.32
CA VAL A 65 -5.77 -2.98 -2.36
C VAL A 65 -6.41 -2.97 -3.75
N MET A 66 -7.34 -3.88 -4.05
CA MET A 66 -8.03 -3.87 -5.33
C MET A 66 -8.88 -2.61 -5.50
N SER A 67 -9.55 -2.12 -4.46
CA SER A 67 -10.27 -0.83 -4.49
C SER A 67 -9.35 0.33 -4.86
N ALA A 68 -8.17 0.42 -4.22
CA ALA A 68 -7.16 1.43 -4.59
C ALA A 68 -6.76 1.32 -6.07
N VAL A 69 -6.48 0.11 -6.57
CA VAL A 69 -6.14 -0.12 -7.98
C VAL A 69 -7.26 0.33 -8.93
N TYR A 70 -8.52 0.03 -8.59
CA TYR A 70 -9.66 0.42 -9.43
C TYR A 70 -9.90 1.93 -9.41
N LEU A 71 -9.83 2.54 -8.24
CA LEU A 71 -10.02 3.98 -8.06
C LEU A 71 -8.89 4.78 -8.71
N GLU A 72 -7.64 4.31 -8.62
CA GLU A 72 -6.50 4.91 -9.32
C GLU A 72 -6.75 4.94 -10.83
N ARG A 73 -7.14 3.79 -11.40
CA ARG A 73 -7.47 3.70 -12.84
C ARG A 73 -8.62 4.63 -13.19
N ALA A 74 -9.70 4.62 -12.42
CA ALA A 74 -10.86 5.48 -12.65
C ALA A 74 -10.49 6.97 -12.57
N GLY A 75 -9.72 7.39 -11.57
CA GLY A 75 -9.26 8.77 -11.39
C GLY A 75 -8.41 9.24 -12.56
N SER A 76 -7.48 8.40 -13.03
CA SER A 76 -6.59 8.72 -14.15
C SER A 76 -7.30 9.07 -15.46
N ILE A 77 -8.55 8.60 -15.64
CA ILE A 77 -9.39 8.88 -16.82
C ILE A 77 -10.67 9.64 -16.49
N GLY A 78 -10.79 10.20 -15.28
CA GLY A 78 -11.90 11.07 -14.89
C GLY A 78 -13.24 10.37 -14.72
N LEU A 79 -13.24 9.10 -14.31
CA LEU A 79 -14.45 8.33 -14.01
C LEU A 79 -14.91 8.43 -12.55
N ILE A 80 -14.17 9.13 -11.70
CA ILE A 80 -14.64 9.43 -10.33
C ILE A 80 -15.60 10.63 -10.40
N PRO A 81 -16.87 10.48 -9.99
CA PRO A 81 -17.83 11.58 -10.00
C PRO A 81 -17.30 12.79 -9.23
N GLY A 82 -17.36 13.98 -9.85
CA GLY A 82 -16.86 15.22 -9.24
C GLY A 82 -15.35 15.47 -9.39
N ILE A 83 -14.58 14.55 -9.99
CA ILE A 83 -13.14 14.70 -10.17
C ILE A 83 -12.77 14.46 -11.65
N SER A 84 -12.31 15.51 -12.32
CA SER A 84 -11.77 15.38 -13.68
C SER A 84 -10.40 14.70 -13.67
N ALA A 85 -10.02 14.03 -14.76
CA ALA A 85 -8.67 13.45 -14.90
C ALA A 85 -7.55 14.48 -14.67
N LYS A 86 -7.74 15.71 -15.14
CA LYS A 86 -6.78 16.82 -14.94
C LYS A 86 -6.64 17.18 -13.46
N TYR A 87 -7.76 17.31 -12.74
CA TYR A 87 -7.72 17.61 -11.32
C TYR A 87 -7.14 16.44 -10.51
N TYR A 88 -7.49 15.21 -10.87
CA TYR A 88 -6.90 14.01 -10.26
C TYR A 88 -5.36 13.97 -10.40
N SER A 89 -4.84 14.32 -11.59
CA SER A 89 -3.39 14.36 -11.83
C SER A 89 -2.62 15.42 -11.01
N SER A 90 -3.33 16.35 -10.37
CA SER A 90 -2.72 17.34 -9.48
C SER A 90 -2.61 16.89 -8.03
N ASP A 91 -2.95 15.64 -7.73
CA ASP A 91 -2.97 15.08 -6.38
C ASP A 91 -3.84 15.93 -5.42
N PRO A 92 -5.17 15.88 -5.61
CA PRO A 92 -6.06 16.84 -4.99
C PRO A 92 -6.18 16.61 -3.47
N VAL A 93 -5.79 17.61 -2.67
CA VAL A 93 -5.92 17.62 -1.19
C VAL A 93 -7.35 17.33 -0.69
N SER A 94 -8.38 17.50 -1.53
CA SER A 94 -9.77 17.19 -1.18
C SER A 94 -10.14 15.71 -1.32
N LEU A 95 -9.29 14.90 -1.96
CA LEU A 95 -9.42 13.46 -2.01
C LEU A 95 -8.90 12.91 -0.68
N ILE A 96 -9.84 12.52 0.19
CA ILE A 96 -9.53 11.90 1.49
C ILE A 96 -9.74 10.38 1.42
N ALA A 97 -10.28 9.87 0.31
CA ALA A 97 -10.65 8.48 0.17
C ALA A 97 -9.43 7.55 0.04
N ASP A 98 -8.35 8.03 -0.56
CA ASP A 98 -7.03 7.39 -0.60
C ASP A 98 -6.44 7.21 0.81
N GLU A 99 -6.42 8.28 1.60
CA GLU A 99 -5.98 8.31 3.00
C GLU A 99 -6.76 7.28 3.82
N LEU A 100 -8.10 7.26 3.68
CA LEU A 100 -8.97 6.31 4.39
C LEU A 100 -8.67 4.86 4.01
N ILE A 101 -8.37 4.56 2.75
CA ILE A 101 -7.98 3.22 2.31
C ILE A 101 -6.61 2.85 2.90
N GLY A 102 -5.61 3.73 2.79
CA GLY A 102 -4.27 3.51 3.32
C GLY A 102 -4.27 3.25 4.83
N GLN A 103 -4.97 4.10 5.59
CA GLN A 103 -5.12 3.95 7.04
C GLN A 103 -5.89 2.68 7.40
N SER A 104 -6.95 2.33 6.67
CA SER A 104 -7.70 1.08 6.91
C SER A 104 -6.82 -0.15 6.75
N ILE A 105 -5.96 -0.18 5.71
CA ILE A 105 -4.97 -1.24 5.52
C ILE A 105 -3.97 -1.27 6.69
N ALA A 106 -3.41 -0.12 7.05
CA ALA A 106 -2.42 -0.02 8.13
C ALA A 106 -2.99 -0.55 9.46
N VAL A 107 -4.17 -0.06 9.85
CA VAL A 107 -4.84 -0.40 11.11
C VAL A 107 -5.27 -1.87 11.12
N TYR A 108 -5.77 -2.40 10.00
CA TYR A 108 -6.17 -3.80 9.94
C TYR A 108 -4.98 -4.75 10.17
N ILE A 109 -3.79 -4.41 9.65
CA ILE A 109 -2.60 -5.27 9.78
C ILE A 109 -1.87 -5.05 11.12
N GLY A 110 -1.64 -3.79 11.51
CA GLY A 110 -0.75 -3.42 12.62
C GLY A 110 -1.47 -2.82 13.84
N GLY A 111 -2.79 -2.69 13.81
CA GLY A 111 -3.58 -2.04 14.86
C GLY A 111 -3.42 -0.51 14.87
N SER A 112 -3.95 0.14 15.90
CA SER A 112 -3.97 1.61 16.01
C SER A 112 -2.59 2.27 15.96
N ARG A 113 -1.54 1.57 16.42
CA ARG A 113 -0.14 2.07 16.35
C ARG A 113 0.35 2.27 14.92
N ALA A 114 -0.21 1.54 13.95
CA ALA A 114 0.16 1.67 12.54
C ALA A 114 -0.20 3.03 11.94
N ILE A 115 -1.12 3.79 12.56
CA ILE A 115 -1.48 5.15 12.12
C ILE A 115 -0.28 6.10 12.23
N PHE A 116 0.50 6.02 13.32
CA PHE A 116 1.68 6.87 13.49
C PHE A 116 2.74 6.60 12.42
N GLU A 117 2.95 5.32 12.10
CA GLU A 117 3.88 4.91 11.06
C GLU A 117 3.36 5.28 9.67
N PHE A 118 2.06 5.18 9.43
CA PHE A 118 1.41 5.64 8.20
C PHE A 118 1.64 7.13 7.99
N SER A 119 1.30 7.97 8.97
CA SER A 119 1.54 9.41 8.90
C SER A 119 3.02 9.76 8.73
N ARG A 120 3.94 8.94 9.27
CA ARG A 120 5.37 9.12 9.06
C ARG A 120 5.78 8.85 7.60
N LEU A 121 5.30 7.74 7.02
CA LEU A 121 5.61 7.40 5.63
C LEU A 121 4.96 8.36 4.64
N ASP A 122 3.73 8.78 4.90
CA ASP A 122 3.02 9.76 4.08
C ASP A 122 3.80 11.08 4.00
N ARG A 123 4.31 11.59 5.12
CA ARG A 123 5.14 12.80 5.14
C ARG A 123 6.50 12.63 4.45
N LEU A 124 7.11 11.45 4.55
CA LEU A 124 8.44 11.19 4.01
C LEU A 124 8.44 10.79 2.53
N LYS A 125 7.33 10.23 2.04
CA LYS A 125 7.16 9.58 0.73
C LYS A 125 8.41 8.78 0.26
N PRO A 126 8.93 7.83 1.05
CA PRO A 126 10.20 7.15 0.73
C PRO A 126 10.07 6.21 -0.48
N GLY A 127 11.19 5.96 -1.16
CA GLY A 127 11.31 4.86 -2.13
C GLY A 127 10.28 4.93 -3.26
N ILE A 128 9.46 3.89 -3.40
CA ILE A 128 8.42 3.86 -4.44
C ILE A 128 7.29 4.86 -4.17
N ILE A 129 6.99 5.18 -2.91
CA ILE A 129 5.82 6.00 -2.51
C ILE A 129 5.86 7.39 -3.20
N SER A 130 7.01 8.07 -3.25
CA SER A 130 7.15 9.39 -3.92
C SER A 130 6.85 9.43 -5.42
N ARG A 131 6.65 8.27 -6.06
CA ARG A 131 6.41 8.17 -7.50
C ARG A 131 5.05 7.55 -7.81
N LEU A 132 4.29 7.21 -6.79
CA LEU A 132 2.98 6.60 -6.94
C LEU A 132 1.89 7.69 -6.99
N PRO A 133 0.82 7.43 -7.73
CA PRO A 133 -0.35 8.30 -7.75
C PRO A 133 -1.23 8.13 -6.50
N PRO A 134 -2.21 9.01 -6.26
CA PRO A 134 -2.82 9.24 -4.94
C PRO A 134 -3.44 8.01 -4.26
N PHE A 135 -4.14 7.13 -4.99
CA PHE A 135 -4.68 5.93 -4.34
C PHE A 135 -3.59 4.89 -4.03
N MET A 136 -2.52 4.88 -4.80
CA MET A 136 -1.51 3.84 -4.72
C MET A 136 -0.38 4.16 -3.75
N ASP A 137 -0.01 5.43 -3.60
CA ASP A 137 1.01 5.82 -2.63
C ASP A 137 0.53 5.55 -1.20
N ASP A 138 -0.73 5.91 -0.89
CA ASP A 138 -1.38 5.62 0.40
C ASP A 138 -1.68 4.13 0.59
N CYS A 139 -2.11 3.42 -0.45
CA CYS A 139 -2.27 1.97 -0.37
C CYS A 139 -0.93 1.28 -0.02
N VAL A 140 0.17 1.70 -0.63
CA VAL A 140 1.50 1.12 -0.39
C VAL A 140 2.05 1.56 0.97
N ALA A 141 1.86 2.82 1.37
CA ALA A 141 2.19 3.29 2.71
C ALA A 141 1.44 2.48 3.77
N GLY A 142 0.14 2.24 3.59
CA GLY A 142 -0.69 1.43 4.48
C GLY A 142 -0.17 0.01 4.67
N LEU A 143 0.18 -0.67 3.57
CA LEU A 143 0.79 -1.99 3.60
C LEU A 143 2.11 -1.99 4.38
N ILE A 144 3.00 -1.04 4.08
CA ILE A 144 4.32 -0.95 4.74
C ILE A 144 4.12 -0.69 6.24
N SER A 145 3.36 0.33 6.61
CA SER A 145 3.15 0.72 8.01
C SER A 145 2.53 -0.39 8.83
N GLY A 146 1.45 -1.00 8.32
CA GLY A 146 0.79 -2.11 8.99
C GLY A 146 1.72 -3.30 9.22
N ILE A 147 2.46 -3.72 8.19
CA ILE A 147 3.36 -4.87 8.28
C ILE A 147 4.56 -4.56 9.19
N MET A 148 5.19 -3.39 9.05
CA MET A 148 6.34 -3.02 9.88
C MET A 148 5.96 -2.93 11.35
N VAL A 149 4.82 -2.32 11.68
CA VAL A 149 4.32 -2.30 13.07
C VAL A 149 4.03 -3.70 13.58
N LYS A 150 3.41 -4.57 12.76
CA LYS A 150 3.16 -5.97 13.13
C LYS A 150 4.45 -6.76 13.38
N ILE A 151 5.55 -6.44 12.68
CA ILE A 151 6.85 -7.10 12.88
C ILE A 151 7.55 -6.55 14.12
N CYS A 152 7.59 -5.23 14.28
CA CYS A 152 8.37 -4.56 15.32
C CYS A 152 7.67 -4.47 16.68
N SER A 153 6.39 -4.82 16.75
CA SER A 153 5.60 -4.72 17.99
C SER A 153 5.26 -6.06 18.63
N LYS A 154 6.02 -7.11 18.31
CA LYS A 154 5.91 -8.43 18.93
C LYS A 154 6.73 -8.53 20.20
#